data_AF-A0A947DJ31-F1
#
_entry.id   AF-A0A947DJ31-F1
#
_cell.length_a   1.000
_cell.length_b   1.000
_cell.length_c   1.000
_cell.angle_alpha   90.00
_cell.angle_beta   90.00
_cell.angle_gamma   90.00
#
_symmetry.space_group_name_H-M   'P 1'
#
loop_
_entity.id
_entity.type
_entity.pdbx_description
1 polymer ?
#
loop_
_entity_poly.entity_id
_entity_poly.type
_entity_poly.pdbx_seq_one_letter_code
_entity_poly.pdbx_strand_id
1 'polypeptide(L)'
;MRIEPIHKRVYHVFLSHSSLDKKDVVEPLYKWFDQVARIPVWIDHNSLSPGSRLVTSIEESIAICRSMILVLSRSSVDSGWVKEEYSTAQVHQKNYQDFKIIPIVIDDCEKPVFLNNLLWIDAKEWASTKSEQLEFAFYKQLLRALYPFDPAVEYRNSTDIFVSRTWRSSESAFADKVCQKFMKSGFRLIGDSKDHQSFTDRDNRIKNIISSCGGLLAILPFRENEEEHSYTSKYCIKELDFAREYNLPCVVIAEPGVILTKERLNSFTYFHQVDNIENVTNEAAFVKAVEEMKEAWTKPKNEHYVFFATNFDNHERNQIARQLIQQITKLPCVIGEDIDYRGFSIQAAIADLVRHASLVIADVSQDNVNTLIEAGIARGANVECRMVAHATPEHPRKRPPFMFRDKQVEYYKSDAELLGRIHRLAYPFRRRILNYEI
;
A
#
# COMPACT_ATOMS: atom_id res chain seq x y z
N MET A 1 -15.15 22.09 2.96
CA MET A 1 -13.97 21.41 3.54
C MET A 1 -13.15 20.85 2.37
N ARG A 2 -11.82 21.00 2.35
CA ARG A 2 -11.00 20.35 1.32
C ARG A 2 -10.92 18.87 1.66
N ILE A 3 -11.49 18.01 0.81
CA ILE A 3 -11.44 16.55 1.01
C ILE A 3 -10.04 16.08 0.64
N GLU A 4 -9.43 15.30 1.53
CA GLU A 4 -8.09 14.74 1.29
C GLU A 4 -8.16 13.65 0.20
N PRO A 5 -7.08 13.50 -0.60
CA PRO A 5 -6.91 12.33 -1.47
C PRO A 5 -7.14 11.04 -0.70
N ILE A 6 -7.74 10.03 -1.35
CA ILE A 6 -8.15 8.77 -0.70
C ILE A 6 -7.04 8.18 0.16
N HIS A 7 -5.83 8.05 -0.37
CA HIS A 7 -4.72 7.43 0.37
C HIS A 7 -4.28 8.17 1.65
N LYS A 8 -4.68 9.44 1.86
CA LYS A 8 -4.41 10.25 3.07
C LYS A 8 -5.56 10.27 4.06
N ARG A 9 -6.69 9.68 3.73
CA ARG A 9 -7.87 9.67 4.61
C ARG A 9 -7.59 8.80 5.84
N VAL A 10 -8.08 9.28 6.98
CA VAL A 10 -7.80 8.74 8.32
C VAL A 10 -8.36 7.32 8.45
N TYR A 11 -9.58 7.10 7.99
CA TYR A 11 -10.26 5.82 8.10
C TYR A 11 -10.13 5.06 6.79
N HIS A 12 -9.82 3.77 6.87
CA HIS A 12 -9.74 2.93 5.68
C HIS A 12 -11.15 2.51 5.23
N VAL A 13 -12.05 2.29 6.17
CA VAL A 13 -13.37 1.72 5.94
C VAL A 13 -14.43 2.52 6.66
N PHE A 14 -15.50 2.88 5.96
CA PHE A 14 -16.80 3.22 6.53
C PHE A 14 -17.65 1.94 6.63
N LEU A 15 -18.06 1.53 7.84
CA LEU A 15 -18.92 0.36 8.06
C LEU A 15 -20.40 0.75 8.08
N SER A 16 -21.06 0.58 6.94
CA SER A 16 -22.50 0.73 6.79
C SER A 16 -23.23 -0.57 7.14
N HIS A 17 -24.24 -0.46 8.02
CA HIS A 17 -25.00 -1.61 8.52
C HIS A 17 -26.36 -1.20 9.10
N SER A 18 -27.27 -2.16 9.22
CA SER A 18 -28.47 -2.03 10.06
C SER A 18 -28.10 -2.19 11.53
N SER A 19 -28.76 -1.45 12.43
CA SER A 19 -28.57 -1.57 13.88
C SER A 19 -28.85 -2.98 14.41
N LEU A 20 -29.70 -3.75 13.71
CA LEU A 20 -30.01 -5.15 14.04
C LEU A 20 -28.86 -6.10 13.73
N ASP A 21 -27.97 -5.75 12.79
CA ASP A 21 -26.81 -6.57 12.41
C ASP A 21 -25.59 -6.27 13.30
N LYS A 22 -25.68 -5.22 14.14
CA LYS A 22 -24.55 -4.64 14.88
C LYS A 22 -23.85 -5.67 15.76
N LYS A 23 -24.62 -6.37 16.61
CA LYS A 23 -24.08 -7.27 17.63
C LYS A 23 -23.41 -8.50 17.03
N ASP A 24 -24.07 -9.15 16.07
CA ASP A 24 -23.70 -10.50 15.66
C ASP A 24 -22.70 -10.53 14.51
N VAL A 25 -22.65 -9.47 13.69
CA VAL A 25 -21.79 -9.39 12.50
C VAL A 25 -20.82 -8.21 12.57
N VAL A 26 -21.34 -7.01 12.82
CA VAL A 26 -20.56 -5.77 12.64
C VAL A 26 -19.56 -5.56 13.77
N GLU A 27 -19.92 -5.86 15.02
CA GLU A 27 -19.01 -5.79 16.16
C GLU A 27 -17.84 -6.79 16.05
N PRO A 28 -18.04 -8.08 15.72
CA PRO A 28 -16.94 -9.00 15.41
C PRO A 28 -16.04 -8.49 14.28
N LEU A 29 -16.64 -7.99 13.19
CA LEU A 29 -15.90 -7.43 12.06
C LEU A 29 -15.05 -6.22 12.48
N TYR A 30 -15.64 -5.29 13.23
CA TYR A 30 -14.95 -4.12 13.79
C TYR A 30 -13.81 -4.53 14.73
N LYS A 31 -14.04 -5.48 15.65
CA LYS A 31 -13.00 -5.99 16.56
C LYS A 31 -11.85 -6.62 15.80
N TRP A 32 -12.13 -7.39 14.76
CA TRP A 32 -11.07 -7.96 13.92
C TRP A 32 -10.25 -6.87 13.23
N PHE A 33 -10.91 -5.85 12.66
CA PHE A 33 -10.21 -4.72 12.05
C PHE A 33 -9.36 -3.95 13.07
N ASP A 34 -9.91 -3.59 14.22
CA ASP A 34 -9.22 -2.79 15.24
C ASP A 34 -8.09 -3.58 15.93
N GLN A 35 -8.37 -4.80 16.39
CA GLN A 35 -7.48 -5.53 17.30
C GLN A 35 -6.53 -6.48 16.58
N VAL A 36 -6.97 -7.06 15.46
CA VAL A 36 -6.19 -8.05 14.70
C VAL A 36 -5.40 -7.37 13.59
N ALA A 37 -6.11 -6.75 12.64
CA ALA A 37 -5.52 -6.16 11.45
C ALA A 37 -4.94 -4.75 11.65
N ARG A 38 -5.40 -4.02 12.67
CA ARG A 38 -5.11 -2.58 12.87
C ARG A 38 -5.49 -1.73 11.66
N ILE A 39 -6.66 -2.01 11.09
CA ILE A 39 -7.27 -1.22 10.02
C ILE A 39 -8.19 -0.18 10.67
N PRO A 40 -7.95 1.13 10.47
CA PRO A 40 -8.83 2.17 10.99
C PRO A 40 -10.22 2.11 10.36
N VAL A 41 -11.25 1.97 11.20
CA VAL A 41 -12.64 1.84 10.78
C VAL A 41 -13.48 2.95 11.38
N TRP A 42 -14.33 3.57 10.56
CA TRP A 42 -15.40 4.42 11.00
C TRP A 42 -16.69 3.61 11.15
N ILE A 43 -17.27 3.59 12.34
CA ILE A 43 -18.56 2.94 12.65
C ILE A 43 -19.37 3.89 13.52
N ASP A 44 -20.64 4.11 13.14
CA ASP A 44 -21.65 4.85 13.92
C ASP A 44 -21.33 6.37 14.13
N HIS A 45 -22.30 7.24 13.87
CA HIS A 45 -22.18 8.69 14.06
C HIS A 45 -22.03 9.11 15.54
N ASN A 46 -22.28 8.18 16.46
CA ASN A 46 -22.44 8.47 17.89
C ASN A 46 -21.19 8.22 18.75
N SER A 47 -20.09 7.72 18.19
CA SER A 47 -18.88 7.34 18.95
C SER A 47 -17.81 8.44 18.93
N LEU A 48 -18.22 9.69 19.13
CA LEU A 48 -17.32 10.83 19.21
C LEU A 48 -16.82 11.04 20.64
N SER A 49 -15.51 11.10 20.82
CA SER A 49 -14.90 11.43 22.13
C SER A 49 -15.21 12.88 22.51
N PRO A 50 -15.34 13.22 23.81
CA PRO A 50 -15.52 14.61 24.25
C PRO A 50 -14.45 15.53 23.63
N GLY A 51 -14.88 16.60 22.96
CA GLY A 51 -14.00 17.56 22.27
C GLY A 51 -13.70 17.26 20.79
N SER A 52 -14.17 16.12 20.24
CA SER A 52 -14.10 15.87 18.80
C SER A 52 -15.18 16.65 18.04
N ARG A 53 -14.84 17.13 16.84
CA ARG A 53 -15.78 17.85 15.98
C ARG A 53 -16.90 16.88 15.58
N LEU A 54 -18.15 17.26 15.81
CA LEU A 54 -19.31 16.49 15.35
C LEU A 54 -19.23 16.36 13.83
N VAL A 55 -19.04 15.13 13.34
CA VAL A 55 -19.28 14.77 11.95
C VAL A 55 -20.79 14.62 11.85
N THR A 56 -21.44 15.57 11.18
CA THR A 56 -22.89 15.76 11.29
C THR A 56 -23.68 15.11 10.15
N SER A 57 -23.00 14.65 9.09
CA SER A 57 -23.65 13.96 7.97
C SER A 57 -22.88 12.72 7.49
N ILE A 58 -23.60 11.86 6.76
CA ILE A 58 -23.07 10.64 6.13
C ILE A 58 -22.01 10.99 5.08
N GLU A 59 -22.23 12.07 4.32
CA GLU A 59 -21.28 12.60 3.33
C GLU A 59 -19.93 12.93 3.98
N GLU A 60 -19.94 13.61 5.13
CA GLU A 60 -18.72 13.97 5.85
C GLU A 60 -17.97 12.72 6.35
N SER A 61 -18.69 11.72 6.85
CA SER A 61 -18.10 10.43 7.26
C SER A 61 -17.49 9.65 6.10
N ILE A 62 -18.17 9.61 4.95
CA ILE A 62 -17.66 8.96 3.73
C ILE A 62 -16.43 9.71 3.19
N ALA A 63 -16.41 11.05 3.29
CA ALA A 63 -15.31 11.88 2.81
C ALA A 63 -13.99 11.65 3.55
N ILE A 64 -14.03 11.17 4.80
CA ILE A 64 -12.84 10.83 5.60
C ILE A 64 -12.45 9.34 5.55
N CYS A 65 -13.14 8.54 4.72
CA CYS A 65 -12.90 7.12 4.54
C CYS A 65 -12.29 6.78 3.17
N ARG A 66 -11.47 5.72 3.08
CA ARG A 66 -10.88 5.25 1.80
C ARG A 66 -11.82 4.36 1.00
N SER A 67 -12.69 3.65 1.70
CA SER A 67 -13.66 2.72 1.15
C SER A 67 -14.89 2.65 2.06
N MET A 68 -15.94 2.03 1.57
CA MET A 68 -17.14 1.69 2.29
C MET A 68 -17.37 0.19 2.21
N ILE A 69 -17.69 -0.43 3.33
CA ILE A 69 -18.28 -1.77 3.36
C ILE A 69 -19.77 -1.59 3.64
N LEU A 70 -20.59 -2.23 2.81
CA LEU A 70 -22.04 -2.22 2.90
C LEU A 70 -22.51 -3.61 3.36
N VAL A 71 -22.92 -3.73 4.63
CA VAL A 71 -23.47 -4.98 5.17
C VAL A 71 -24.94 -5.10 4.79
N LEU A 72 -25.24 -6.12 3.99
CA LEU A 72 -26.56 -6.38 3.41
C LEU A 72 -27.22 -7.57 4.10
N SER A 73 -28.24 -7.25 4.88
CA SER A 73 -29.23 -8.17 5.44
C SER A 73 -30.65 -7.80 4.98
N ARG A 74 -31.63 -8.68 5.22
CA ARG A 74 -33.04 -8.37 5.01
C ARG A 74 -33.45 -7.11 5.78
N SER A 75 -32.97 -6.96 7.02
CA SER A 75 -33.24 -5.77 7.84
C SER A 75 -32.68 -4.48 7.23
N SER A 76 -31.48 -4.55 6.66
CA SER A 76 -30.81 -3.41 6.04
C SER A 76 -31.49 -2.96 4.74
N VAL A 77 -32.04 -3.92 3.98
CA VAL A 77 -32.78 -3.65 2.74
C VAL A 77 -34.17 -3.10 3.04
N ASP A 78 -34.92 -3.73 3.94
CA ASP A 78 -36.31 -3.37 4.26
C ASP A 78 -36.41 -1.98 4.92
N SER A 79 -35.40 -1.58 5.69
CA SER A 79 -35.35 -0.27 6.34
C SER A 79 -35.05 0.90 5.38
N GLY A 80 -34.62 0.63 4.14
CA GLY A 80 -34.25 1.65 3.16
C GLY A 80 -32.95 2.41 3.47
N TRP A 81 -32.37 2.24 4.66
CA TRP A 81 -31.14 2.89 5.12
C TRP A 81 -29.95 2.66 4.17
N VAL A 82 -29.79 1.41 3.72
CA VAL A 82 -28.76 0.99 2.78
C VAL A 82 -28.85 1.79 1.47
N LYS A 83 -30.05 2.16 1.01
CA LYS A 83 -30.24 2.89 -0.25
C LYS A 83 -29.74 4.33 -0.16
N GLU A 84 -29.95 4.99 0.96
CA GLU A 84 -29.49 6.38 1.18
C GLU A 84 -27.96 6.43 1.27
N GLU A 85 -27.34 5.62 2.13
CA GLU A 85 -25.89 5.58 2.28
C GLU A 85 -25.18 5.15 1.00
N TYR A 86 -25.73 4.16 0.30
CA TYR A 86 -25.20 3.74 -0.99
C TYR A 86 -25.28 4.85 -2.05
N SER A 87 -26.40 5.59 -2.11
CA SER A 87 -26.56 6.69 -3.06
C SER A 87 -25.51 7.79 -2.81
N THR A 88 -25.27 8.15 -1.55
CA THR A 88 -24.22 9.10 -1.18
C THR A 88 -22.83 8.56 -1.54
N ALA A 89 -22.56 7.29 -1.25
CA ALA A 89 -21.29 6.65 -1.61
C ALA A 89 -21.05 6.59 -3.12
N GLN A 90 -22.09 6.36 -3.93
CA GLN A 90 -21.99 6.40 -5.39
C GLN A 90 -21.65 7.79 -5.91
N VAL A 91 -22.30 8.83 -5.37
CA VAL A 91 -21.97 10.22 -5.72
C VAL A 91 -20.51 10.52 -5.37
N HIS A 92 -20.05 10.05 -4.22
CA HIS A 92 -18.66 10.18 -3.81
C HIS A 92 -17.70 9.45 -4.74
N GLN A 93 -18.00 8.20 -5.10
CA GLN A 93 -17.18 7.40 -6.02
C GLN A 93 -17.06 8.03 -7.41
N LYS A 94 -18.10 8.72 -7.91
CA LYS A 94 -18.01 9.48 -9.17
C LYS A 94 -16.97 10.60 -9.11
N ASN A 95 -16.81 11.22 -7.95
CA ASN A 95 -15.81 12.28 -7.72
C ASN A 95 -14.43 11.72 -7.35
N TYR A 96 -14.38 10.51 -6.81
CA TYR A 96 -13.14 9.84 -6.38
C TYR A 96 -13.15 8.38 -6.82
N GLN A 97 -12.62 8.11 -8.02
CA GLN A 97 -12.71 6.79 -8.68
C GLN A 97 -12.04 5.66 -7.90
N ASP A 98 -11.06 5.97 -7.04
CA ASP A 98 -10.42 4.96 -6.18
C ASP A 98 -11.27 4.56 -4.97
N PHE A 99 -12.35 5.29 -4.67
CA PHE A 99 -13.22 4.96 -3.54
C PHE A 99 -13.94 3.66 -3.85
N LYS A 100 -13.74 2.65 -2.99
CA LYS A 100 -14.36 1.33 -3.19
C LYS A 100 -15.60 1.19 -2.34
N ILE A 101 -16.67 0.67 -2.95
CA ILE A 101 -17.87 0.21 -2.26
C ILE A 101 -17.82 -1.32 -2.30
N ILE A 102 -17.84 -1.94 -1.12
CA ILE A 102 -17.62 -3.38 -0.93
C ILE A 102 -18.88 -3.97 -0.28
N PRO A 103 -19.80 -4.55 -1.06
CA PRO A 103 -21.00 -5.19 -0.51
C PRO A 103 -20.67 -6.54 0.14
N ILE A 104 -21.24 -6.80 1.31
CA ILE A 104 -21.16 -8.08 2.03
C ILE A 104 -22.59 -8.56 2.31
N VAL A 105 -22.98 -9.70 1.76
CA VAL A 105 -24.31 -10.28 1.94
C VAL A 105 -24.28 -11.29 3.08
N ILE A 106 -25.07 -11.05 4.13
CA ILE A 106 -25.02 -11.84 5.38
C ILE A 106 -26.27 -12.69 5.65
N ASP A 107 -27.36 -12.49 4.91
CA ASP A 107 -28.55 -13.35 4.93
C ASP A 107 -29.23 -13.43 3.54
N ASP A 108 -30.33 -14.18 3.47
CA ASP A 108 -31.16 -14.26 2.26
C ASP A 108 -32.06 -13.03 2.15
N CYS A 109 -31.50 -11.96 1.57
CA CYS A 109 -32.21 -10.71 1.26
C CYS A 109 -32.45 -10.55 -0.25
N GLU A 110 -33.50 -9.80 -0.60
CA GLU A 110 -33.71 -9.37 -1.99
C GLU A 110 -32.65 -8.33 -2.35
N LYS A 111 -31.70 -8.71 -3.19
CA LYS A 111 -30.56 -7.86 -3.56
C LYS A 111 -31.08 -6.59 -4.25
N PRO A 112 -30.78 -5.39 -3.73
CA PRO A 112 -31.15 -4.17 -4.41
C PRO A 112 -30.59 -4.10 -5.83
N VAL A 113 -31.38 -3.58 -6.77
CA VAL A 113 -31.03 -3.47 -8.20
C VAL A 113 -29.66 -2.80 -8.44
N PHE A 114 -29.27 -1.88 -7.56
CA PHE A 114 -28.00 -1.18 -7.68
C PHE A 114 -26.76 -2.08 -7.47
N LEU A 115 -26.92 -3.27 -6.88
CA LEU A 115 -25.84 -4.25 -6.73
C LEU A 115 -25.61 -5.10 -7.98
N ASN A 116 -26.50 -5.04 -8.98
CA ASN A 116 -26.39 -5.87 -10.19
C ASN A 116 -25.07 -5.66 -10.95
N ASN A 117 -24.44 -4.50 -10.77
CA ASN A 117 -23.17 -4.14 -11.41
C ASN A 117 -21.97 -4.20 -10.45
N LEU A 118 -22.14 -4.74 -9.24
CA LEU A 118 -21.08 -4.87 -8.24
C LEU A 118 -20.87 -6.34 -7.87
N LEU A 119 -19.61 -6.76 -7.76
CA LEU A 119 -19.28 -8.00 -7.09
C LEU A 119 -19.49 -7.82 -5.58
N TRP A 120 -19.98 -8.85 -4.90
CA TRP A 120 -20.19 -8.87 -3.47
C TRP A 120 -19.47 -10.06 -2.83
N ILE A 121 -19.21 -9.95 -1.53
CA ILE A 121 -18.76 -11.07 -0.70
C ILE A 121 -20.00 -11.79 -0.17
N ASP A 122 -20.18 -13.06 -0.52
CA ASP A 122 -21.19 -13.91 0.12
C ASP A 122 -20.65 -14.39 1.47
N ALA A 123 -21.29 -13.95 2.54
CA ALA A 123 -20.90 -14.20 3.92
C ALA A 123 -22.02 -14.82 4.74
N LYS A 124 -23.07 -15.38 4.09
CA LYS A 124 -24.25 -15.94 4.76
C LYS A 124 -23.90 -17.10 5.70
N GLU A 125 -23.10 -18.04 5.21
CA GLU A 125 -22.67 -19.20 6.01
C GLU A 125 -21.71 -18.77 7.14
N TRP A 126 -20.83 -17.81 6.87
CA TRP A 126 -19.95 -17.26 7.90
C TRP A 126 -20.74 -16.56 9.01
N ALA A 127 -21.71 -15.71 8.64
CA ALA A 127 -22.52 -14.97 9.60
C ALA A 127 -23.35 -15.89 10.51
N SER A 128 -23.83 -17.02 9.98
CA SER A 128 -24.63 -17.99 10.73
C SER A 128 -23.82 -18.99 11.55
N THR A 129 -22.70 -19.50 11.03
CA THR A 129 -21.95 -20.61 11.68
C THR A 129 -20.69 -20.16 12.39
N LYS A 130 -20.05 -19.08 11.94
CA LYS A 130 -18.76 -18.58 12.42
C LYS A 130 -17.67 -19.67 12.47
N SER A 131 -17.70 -20.62 11.53
CA SER A 131 -16.66 -21.65 11.44
C SER A 131 -15.33 -21.05 10.97
N GLU A 132 -14.22 -21.59 11.46
CA GLU A 132 -12.87 -21.07 11.18
C GLU A 132 -12.52 -21.08 9.68
N GLN A 133 -12.95 -22.12 8.96
CA GLN A 133 -12.71 -22.25 7.52
C GLN A 133 -13.43 -21.15 6.72
N LEU A 134 -14.70 -20.89 7.06
CA LEU A 134 -15.48 -19.82 6.44
C LEU A 134 -14.96 -18.44 6.84
N GLU A 135 -14.47 -18.29 8.07
CA GLU A 135 -13.84 -17.08 8.55
C GLU A 135 -12.57 -16.75 7.75
N PHE A 136 -11.71 -17.73 7.51
CA PHE A 136 -10.54 -17.55 6.65
C PHE A 136 -10.92 -17.16 5.22
N ALA A 137 -11.89 -17.85 4.62
CA ALA A 137 -12.37 -17.54 3.27
C ALA A 137 -12.97 -16.13 3.18
N PHE A 138 -13.73 -15.71 4.20
CA PHE A 138 -14.34 -14.39 4.31
C PHE A 138 -13.26 -13.28 4.41
N TYR A 139 -12.34 -13.37 5.37
CA TYR A 139 -11.31 -12.35 5.55
C TYR A 139 -10.32 -12.30 4.39
N LYS A 140 -10.05 -13.43 3.73
CA LYS A 140 -9.28 -13.46 2.47
C LYS A 140 -9.94 -12.60 1.38
N GLN A 141 -11.24 -12.79 1.15
CA GLN A 141 -11.99 -12.01 0.16
C GLN A 141 -12.06 -10.52 0.54
N LEU A 142 -12.30 -10.26 1.84
CA LEU A 142 -12.40 -8.91 2.36
C LEU A 142 -11.09 -8.12 2.20
N LEU A 143 -9.96 -8.71 2.58
CA LEU A 143 -8.65 -8.07 2.40
C LEU A 143 -8.31 -7.88 0.92
N ARG A 144 -8.69 -8.81 0.03
CA ARG A 144 -8.54 -8.63 -1.42
C ARG A 144 -9.41 -7.49 -1.96
N ALA A 145 -10.59 -7.26 -1.39
CA ALA A 145 -11.43 -6.13 -1.78
C ALA A 145 -10.84 -4.79 -1.32
N LEU A 146 -10.23 -4.75 -0.13
CA LEU A 146 -9.56 -3.54 0.40
C LEU A 146 -8.22 -3.26 -0.27
N TYR A 147 -7.49 -4.32 -0.65
CA TYR A 147 -6.17 -4.26 -1.28
C TYR A 147 -6.17 -5.05 -2.58
N PRO A 148 -6.81 -4.52 -3.65
CA PRO A 148 -7.00 -5.26 -4.89
C PRO A 148 -5.67 -5.73 -5.49
N PHE A 149 -5.72 -6.97 -5.98
CA PHE A 149 -4.67 -7.57 -6.79
C PHE A 149 -4.74 -7.00 -8.20
N ASP A 150 -3.61 -6.53 -8.71
CA ASP A 150 -3.46 -6.28 -10.14
C ASP A 150 -2.66 -7.44 -10.74
N PRO A 151 -3.31 -8.35 -11.52
CA PRO A 151 -2.63 -9.48 -12.14
C PRO A 151 -1.59 -9.07 -13.17
N ALA A 152 -1.64 -7.84 -13.69
CA ALA A 152 -0.63 -7.33 -14.62
C ALA A 152 0.65 -6.85 -13.90
N VAL A 153 0.62 -6.69 -12.57
CA VAL A 153 1.79 -6.22 -11.81
C VAL A 153 2.70 -7.37 -11.44
N GLU A 154 3.75 -7.56 -12.22
CA GLU A 154 4.89 -8.40 -11.84
C GLU A 154 5.83 -7.63 -10.90
N TYR A 155 5.65 -7.79 -9.59
CA TYR A 155 6.47 -7.08 -8.61
C TYR A 155 7.98 -7.33 -8.77
N ARG A 156 8.41 -8.54 -9.15
CA ARG A 156 9.84 -8.87 -9.29
C ARG A 156 10.53 -8.25 -10.52
N ASN A 157 9.75 -7.89 -11.54
CA ASN A 157 10.27 -7.37 -12.81
C ASN A 157 9.82 -5.93 -13.07
N SER A 158 9.35 -5.22 -12.04
CA SER A 158 8.81 -3.89 -12.22
C SER A 158 9.92 -2.86 -12.48
N THR A 159 9.70 -2.01 -13.49
CA THR A 159 10.56 -0.86 -13.75
C THR A 159 10.13 0.30 -12.86
N ASP A 160 10.54 0.24 -11.60
CA ASP A 160 10.24 1.26 -10.60
C ASP A 160 11.09 2.52 -10.85
N ILE A 161 10.43 3.68 -10.92
CA ILE A 161 11.08 5.01 -10.93
C ILE A 161 10.51 5.87 -9.81
N PHE A 162 11.38 6.60 -9.11
CA PHE A 162 10.94 7.57 -8.12
C PHE A 162 10.43 8.84 -8.83
N VAL A 163 9.26 9.34 -8.45
CA VAL A 163 8.69 10.55 -9.04
C VAL A 163 8.76 11.69 -8.04
N SER A 164 9.60 12.67 -8.37
CA SER A 164 9.68 13.95 -7.68
C SER A 164 8.78 14.97 -8.40
N ARG A 165 7.76 15.48 -7.72
CA ARG A 165 6.77 16.41 -8.32
C ARG A 165 6.06 17.26 -7.29
N THR A 166 5.38 18.30 -7.77
CA THR A 166 4.42 19.07 -6.96
C THR A 166 3.11 18.31 -6.72
N TRP A 167 2.53 18.57 -5.55
CA TRP A 167 1.22 18.08 -5.11
C TRP A 167 0.24 19.24 -4.85
N ARG A 168 0.63 20.48 -5.17
CA ARG A 168 -0.28 21.62 -5.08
C ARG A 168 -1.30 21.48 -6.21
N SER A 169 -2.59 21.53 -5.86
CA SER A 169 -3.69 21.33 -6.82
C SER A 169 -3.68 22.33 -7.98
N SER A 170 -3.17 23.54 -7.76
CA SER A 170 -2.99 24.55 -8.81
C SER A 170 -1.82 24.25 -9.76
N GLU A 171 -0.90 23.36 -9.38
CA GLU A 171 0.32 23.04 -10.13
C GLU A 171 0.33 21.57 -10.63
N SER A 172 -0.60 20.72 -10.18
CA SER A 172 -0.48 19.26 -10.38
C SER A 172 -0.83 18.78 -11.78
N ALA A 173 -1.68 19.51 -12.51
CA ALA A 173 -2.24 19.07 -13.79
C ALA A 173 -1.16 18.75 -14.84
N PHE A 174 -0.10 19.55 -14.91
CA PHE A 174 1.03 19.28 -15.81
C PHE A 174 1.77 18.01 -15.40
N ALA A 175 2.08 17.87 -14.12
CA ALA A 175 2.77 16.70 -13.60
C ALA A 175 1.93 15.40 -13.72
N ASP A 176 0.59 15.50 -13.63
CA ASP A 176 -0.33 14.38 -13.87
C ASP A 176 -0.21 13.88 -15.32
N LYS A 177 -0.25 14.78 -16.31
CA LYS A 177 -0.07 14.43 -17.73
C LYS A 177 1.26 13.71 -17.99
N VAL A 178 2.36 14.21 -17.42
CA VAL A 178 3.69 13.59 -17.55
C VAL A 178 3.70 12.19 -16.92
N CYS A 179 3.19 12.05 -15.69
CA CYS A 179 3.09 10.76 -15.01
C CYS A 179 2.26 9.75 -15.82
N GLN A 180 1.13 10.16 -16.40
CA GLN A 180 0.31 9.29 -17.24
C GLN A 180 1.08 8.74 -18.45
N LYS A 181 1.97 9.55 -19.06
CA LYS A 181 2.80 9.10 -20.19
C LYS A 181 3.83 8.04 -19.78
N PHE A 182 4.53 8.25 -18.66
CA PHE A 182 5.49 7.27 -18.14
C PHE A 182 4.78 5.97 -17.71
N MET A 183 3.64 6.09 -17.03
CA MET A 183 2.81 4.94 -16.66
C MET A 183 2.38 4.12 -17.87
N LYS A 184 1.81 4.77 -18.91
CA LYS A 184 1.41 4.09 -20.17
C LYS A 184 2.60 3.44 -20.90
N SER A 185 3.82 3.84 -20.57
CA SER A 185 5.05 3.31 -21.17
C SER A 185 5.63 2.12 -20.42
N GLY A 186 4.97 1.67 -19.34
CA GLY A 186 5.34 0.49 -18.54
C GLY A 186 5.97 0.80 -17.18
N PHE A 187 6.24 2.07 -16.86
CA PHE A 187 6.87 2.42 -15.59
C PHE A 187 5.93 2.35 -14.40
N ARG A 188 6.48 1.90 -13.28
CA ARG A 188 5.82 1.95 -11.99
C ARG A 188 6.34 3.15 -11.21
N LEU A 189 5.43 4.07 -10.94
CA LEU A 189 5.73 5.38 -10.39
C LEU A 189 5.69 5.32 -8.87
N ILE A 190 6.86 5.45 -8.24
CA ILE A 190 7.03 5.38 -6.80
C ILE A 190 7.06 6.79 -6.23
N GLY A 191 6.25 7.03 -5.20
CA GLY A 191 6.24 8.30 -4.47
C GLY A 191 6.54 8.13 -2.99
N ASP A 192 6.70 9.25 -2.30
CA ASP A 192 6.72 9.30 -0.85
C ASP A 192 5.28 9.34 -0.29
N SER A 193 5.03 8.59 0.79
CA SER A 193 3.79 8.65 1.58
C SER A 193 4.10 9.24 2.95
N LYS A 194 3.38 10.28 3.35
CA LYS A 194 3.60 11.01 4.60
C LYS A 194 3.23 10.20 5.85
N ASP A 195 2.57 9.06 5.69
CA ASP A 195 2.00 8.26 6.77
C ASP A 195 2.89 7.07 7.20
N HIS A 196 4.20 7.09 6.90
CA HIS A 196 5.11 6.02 7.34
C HIS A 196 5.62 6.35 8.74
N GLN A 197 5.14 5.62 9.73
CA GLN A 197 5.57 5.75 11.13
C GLN A 197 7.01 5.26 11.38
N SER A 198 7.64 4.57 10.43
CA SER A 198 8.92 3.88 10.64
C SER A 198 10.17 4.74 10.50
N PHE A 199 10.06 6.01 10.08
CA PHE A 199 11.22 6.88 9.93
C PHE A 199 11.05 8.13 10.77
N THR A 200 11.82 8.23 11.86
CA THR A 200 11.99 9.45 12.65
C THR A 200 12.68 10.56 11.86
N ASP A 201 13.38 10.21 10.78
CA ASP A 201 14.03 11.12 9.85
C ASP A 201 13.47 10.99 8.42
N ARG A 202 12.81 12.05 7.95
CA ARG A 202 12.20 12.14 6.63
C ARG A 202 13.22 11.98 5.50
N ASP A 203 14.43 12.49 5.65
CA ASP A 203 15.41 12.51 4.56
C ASP A 203 15.96 11.11 4.32
N ASN A 204 16.33 10.40 5.38
CA ASN A 204 16.78 9.02 5.31
C ASN A 204 15.74 8.10 4.67
N ARG A 205 14.45 8.31 4.98
CA ARG A 205 13.36 7.57 4.32
C ARG A 205 13.35 7.78 2.82
N ILE A 206 13.36 9.04 2.38
CA ILE A 206 13.25 9.40 0.98
C ILE A 206 14.49 8.91 0.23
N LYS A 207 15.70 9.08 0.79
CA LYS A 207 16.94 8.51 0.24
C LYS A 207 16.84 7.01 0.04
N ASN A 208 16.36 6.28 1.05
CA ASN A 208 16.18 4.84 0.98
C ASN A 208 15.23 4.43 -0.16
N ILE A 209 14.06 5.07 -0.25
CA ILE A 209 13.09 4.81 -1.34
C ILE A 209 13.72 5.14 -2.72
N ILE A 210 14.37 6.29 -2.87
CA ILE A 210 15.03 6.68 -4.13
C ILE A 210 16.06 5.63 -4.55
N SER A 211 16.96 5.23 -3.64
CA SER A 211 18.03 4.26 -3.90
C SER A 211 17.53 2.87 -4.33
N SER A 212 16.25 2.60 -4.05
CA SER A 212 15.59 1.33 -4.35
C SER A 212 14.80 1.34 -5.66
N CYS A 213 14.85 2.45 -6.40
CA CYS A 213 14.29 2.62 -7.74
C CYS A 213 15.41 2.60 -8.78
N GLY A 214 15.10 2.22 -10.01
CA GLY A 214 16.09 2.17 -11.10
C GLY A 214 16.35 3.49 -11.82
N GLY A 215 15.62 4.55 -11.43
CA GLY A 215 15.78 5.91 -11.94
C GLY A 215 14.87 6.90 -11.21
N LEU A 216 15.05 8.19 -11.50
CA LEU A 216 14.25 9.28 -10.94
C LEU A 216 13.67 10.15 -12.06
N LEU A 217 12.36 10.41 -11.99
CA LEU A 217 11.66 11.39 -12.82
C LEU A 217 11.36 12.63 -11.97
N ALA A 218 11.96 13.77 -12.31
CA ALA A 218 11.66 15.05 -11.66
C ALA A 218 10.81 15.93 -12.56
N ILE A 219 9.66 16.36 -12.06
CA ILE A 219 8.74 17.27 -12.73
C ILE A 219 8.75 18.59 -11.96
N LEU A 220 9.44 19.58 -12.52
CA LEU A 220 9.80 20.81 -11.81
C LEU A 220 8.79 21.91 -12.13
N PRO A 221 7.93 22.32 -11.17
CA PRO A 221 7.04 23.45 -11.36
C PRO A 221 7.82 24.76 -11.34
N PHE A 222 7.38 25.77 -12.08
CA PHE A 222 7.95 27.10 -11.98
C PHE A 222 7.42 27.85 -10.75
N ARG A 223 8.31 28.54 -10.04
CA ARG A 223 8.02 29.36 -8.87
C ARG A 223 8.90 30.59 -8.88
N GLU A 224 8.31 31.73 -9.24
CA GLU A 224 8.98 33.03 -9.30
C GLU A 224 9.68 33.39 -7.97
N ASN A 225 9.05 33.06 -6.84
CA ASN A 225 9.55 33.39 -5.50
C ASN A 225 10.59 32.39 -4.93
N GLU A 226 11.04 31.39 -5.71
CA GLU A 226 12.05 30.41 -5.25
C GLU A 226 13.34 30.47 -6.10
N GLU A 227 13.84 31.69 -6.35
CA GLU A 227 15.09 31.94 -7.11
C GLU A 227 16.29 31.15 -6.57
N GLU A 228 16.47 31.10 -5.25
CA GLU A 228 17.53 30.32 -4.56
C GLU A 228 17.49 28.82 -4.87
N HIS A 229 16.37 28.34 -5.41
CA HIS A 229 16.13 26.95 -5.77
C HIS A 229 15.82 26.82 -7.25
N SER A 230 16.47 27.63 -8.09
CA SER A 230 16.33 27.55 -9.56
C SER A 230 14.92 27.84 -10.05
N TYR A 231 14.19 28.70 -9.32
CA TYR A 231 12.78 29.02 -9.56
C TYR A 231 11.86 27.79 -9.56
N THR A 232 12.13 26.82 -8.68
CA THR A 232 11.30 25.62 -8.55
C THR A 232 11.20 25.15 -7.09
N SER A 233 10.56 24.00 -6.84
CA SER A 233 10.42 23.48 -5.50
C SER A 233 11.74 22.99 -4.92
N LYS A 234 12.13 23.54 -3.76
CA LYS A 234 13.27 23.06 -2.97
C LYS A 234 13.24 21.56 -2.63
N TYR A 235 12.05 20.96 -2.51
CA TYR A 235 11.90 19.53 -2.27
C TYR A 235 12.28 18.70 -3.49
N CYS A 236 11.88 19.14 -4.69
CA CYS A 236 12.25 18.44 -5.92
C CYS A 236 13.75 18.52 -6.18
N ILE A 237 14.35 19.67 -5.91
CA ILE A 237 15.81 19.86 -5.99
C ILE A 237 16.54 18.93 -5.04
N LYS A 238 16.06 18.81 -3.79
CA LYS A 238 16.66 17.92 -2.79
C LYS A 238 16.56 16.44 -3.18
N GLU A 239 15.42 16.01 -3.70
CA GLU A 239 15.22 14.64 -4.18
C GLU A 239 16.10 14.31 -5.40
N LEU A 240 16.29 15.28 -6.31
CA LEU A 240 17.26 15.17 -7.39
C LEU A 240 18.69 15.00 -6.86
N ASP A 241 19.10 15.80 -5.88
CA ASP A 241 20.44 15.68 -5.29
C ASP A 241 20.66 14.32 -4.63
N PHE A 242 19.63 13.74 -3.99
CA PHE A 242 19.70 12.39 -3.45
C PHE A 242 19.91 11.34 -4.55
N ALA A 243 19.17 11.41 -5.66
CA ALA A 243 19.37 10.48 -6.77
C ALA A 243 20.80 10.56 -7.35
N ARG A 244 21.39 11.76 -7.37
CA ARG A 244 22.78 11.97 -7.79
C ARG A 244 23.79 11.32 -6.85
N GLU A 245 23.58 11.39 -5.53
CA GLU A 245 24.43 10.68 -4.54
C GLU A 245 24.50 9.16 -4.82
N TYR A 246 23.42 8.58 -5.36
CA TYR A 246 23.34 7.16 -5.72
C TYR A 246 23.68 6.84 -7.19
N ASN A 247 24.09 7.84 -7.98
CA ASN A 247 24.34 7.73 -9.43
C ASN A 247 23.13 7.15 -10.20
N LEU A 248 21.92 7.53 -9.81
CA LEU A 248 20.71 7.10 -10.51
C LEU A 248 20.48 7.93 -11.77
N PRO A 249 20.02 7.31 -12.87
CA PRO A 249 19.60 8.03 -14.06
C PRO A 249 18.40 8.92 -13.71
N CYS A 250 18.51 10.19 -14.07
CA CYS A 250 17.50 11.21 -13.79
C CYS A 250 16.96 11.77 -15.11
N VAL A 251 15.64 11.79 -15.26
CA VAL A 251 14.97 12.55 -16.31
C VAL A 251 14.25 13.72 -15.65
N VAL A 252 14.57 14.93 -16.08
CA VAL A 252 14.02 16.17 -15.56
C VAL A 252 13.15 16.81 -16.64
N ILE A 253 11.88 17.02 -16.32
CA ILE A 253 10.94 17.77 -17.16
C ILE A 253 10.55 19.03 -16.39
N ALA A 254 10.91 20.20 -16.92
CA ALA A 254 10.77 21.47 -16.21
C ALA A 254 9.81 22.42 -16.93
N GLU A 255 8.97 23.10 -16.15
CA GLU A 255 8.11 24.17 -16.64
C GLU A 255 8.91 25.37 -17.18
N PRO A 256 8.31 26.23 -18.03
CA PRO A 256 8.97 27.43 -18.52
C PRO A 256 9.40 28.31 -17.35
N GLY A 257 10.64 28.79 -17.38
CA GLY A 257 11.20 29.67 -16.34
C GLY A 257 11.98 28.97 -15.23
N VAL A 258 11.97 27.63 -15.15
CA VAL A 258 12.90 26.89 -14.26
C VAL A 258 14.33 26.95 -14.84
N ILE A 259 15.32 27.29 -14.00
CA ILE A 259 16.71 27.51 -14.44
C ILE A 259 17.68 26.68 -13.61
N LEU A 260 18.03 25.47 -14.09
CA LEU A 260 19.00 24.60 -13.43
C LEU A 260 20.44 25.01 -13.74
N THR A 261 21.32 24.91 -12.74
CA THR A 261 22.76 25.17 -12.93
C THR A 261 23.44 24.04 -13.72
N LYS A 262 24.54 24.36 -14.41
CA LYS A 262 25.36 23.35 -15.10
C LYS A 262 25.87 22.27 -14.15
N GLU A 263 26.16 22.63 -12.90
CA GLU A 263 26.56 21.68 -11.87
C GLU A 263 25.48 20.63 -11.59
N ARG A 264 24.19 20.99 -11.67
CA ARG A 264 23.06 20.06 -11.49
C ARG A 264 22.83 19.16 -12.71
N LEU A 265 23.19 19.65 -13.89
CA LEU A 265 23.14 18.90 -15.15
C LEU A 265 24.42 18.08 -15.32
N ASN A 266 24.49 16.91 -14.66
CA ASN A 266 25.59 15.96 -14.82
C ASN A 266 25.29 14.93 -15.94
N SER A 267 26.21 14.00 -16.18
CA SER A 267 26.13 12.99 -17.25
C SER A 267 24.96 12.00 -17.13
N PHE A 268 24.32 11.89 -15.95
CA PHE A 268 23.20 10.98 -15.71
C PHE A 268 21.85 11.71 -15.71
N THR A 269 21.85 13.01 -16.01
CA THR A 269 20.64 13.85 -16.01
C THR A 269 20.27 14.24 -17.44
N TYR A 270 19.11 13.78 -17.89
CA TYR A 270 18.48 14.25 -19.12
C TYR A 270 17.49 15.36 -18.79
N PHE A 271 17.66 16.54 -19.40
CA PHE A 271 16.86 17.71 -19.09
C PHE A 271 16.02 18.15 -20.29
N HIS A 272 14.72 18.29 -20.07
CA HIS A 272 13.75 18.77 -21.03
C HIS A 272 12.98 19.95 -20.43
N GLN A 273 13.10 21.12 -21.03
CA GLN A 273 12.24 22.26 -20.71
C GLN A 273 11.06 22.26 -21.67
N VAL A 274 9.85 22.46 -21.14
CA VAL A 274 8.66 22.64 -21.99
C VAL A 274 8.44 24.12 -22.27
N ASP A 275 7.93 24.42 -23.46
CA ASP A 275 7.64 25.81 -23.88
C ASP A 275 6.27 26.30 -23.36
N ASN A 276 5.30 25.40 -23.25
CA ASN A 276 3.93 25.71 -22.81
C ASN A 276 3.30 24.50 -22.09
N ILE A 277 2.79 24.72 -20.87
CA ILE A 277 2.16 23.67 -20.03
C ILE A 277 0.71 23.34 -20.42
N GLU A 278 0.00 24.30 -21.04
CA GLU A 278 -1.39 24.15 -21.46
C GLU A 278 -1.47 23.45 -22.81
N ASN A 279 -0.61 23.87 -23.73
CA ASN A 279 -0.54 23.38 -25.10
C ASN A 279 0.73 22.57 -25.31
N VAL A 280 0.87 21.48 -24.55
CA VAL A 280 1.96 20.50 -24.72
C VAL A 280 1.76 19.78 -26.08
N THR A 281 2.05 20.51 -27.15
CA THR A 281 2.09 20.05 -28.54
C THR A 281 3.34 19.23 -28.83
N ASN A 282 4.34 19.32 -27.94
CA ASN A 282 5.61 18.59 -28.03
C ASN A 282 5.49 17.18 -27.42
N GLU A 283 4.65 16.32 -28.02
CA GLU A 283 4.69 14.87 -27.73
C GLU A 283 6.12 14.30 -27.87
N ALA A 284 6.90 14.86 -28.80
CA ALA A 284 8.29 14.45 -29.04
C ALA A 284 9.20 14.57 -27.82
N ALA A 285 9.10 15.64 -27.02
CA ALA A 285 9.93 15.81 -25.83
C ALA A 285 9.61 14.77 -24.75
N PHE A 286 8.31 14.44 -24.57
CA PHE A 286 7.90 13.41 -23.62
C PHE A 286 8.22 12.00 -24.10
N VAL A 287 8.08 11.75 -25.41
CA VAL A 287 8.50 10.48 -26.02
C VAL A 287 10.00 10.29 -25.82
N LYS A 288 10.81 11.29 -26.14
CA LYS A 288 12.25 11.27 -25.92
C LYS A 288 12.63 11.07 -24.45
N ALA A 289 11.98 11.80 -23.53
CA ALA A 289 12.20 11.65 -22.09
C ALA A 289 11.88 10.23 -21.58
N VAL A 290 10.83 9.60 -22.12
CA VAL A 290 10.49 8.20 -21.82
C VAL A 290 11.55 7.25 -22.39
N GLU A 291 11.99 7.46 -23.63
CA GLU A 291 13.03 6.65 -24.28
C GLU A 291 14.35 6.73 -23.51
N GLU A 292 14.81 7.93 -23.17
CA GLU A 292 16.01 8.15 -22.36
C GLU A 292 15.91 7.49 -20.99
N MET A 293 14.75 7.58 -20.31
CA MET A 293 14.56 6.84 -19.06
C MET A 293 14.63 5.34 -19.30
N LYS A 294 14.01 4.79 -20.35
CA LYS A 294 14.05 3.34 -20.64
C LYS A 294 15.46 2.84 -20.93
N GLU A 295 16.23 3.60 -21.69
CA GLU A 295 17.62 3.26 -22.03
C GLU A 295 18.55 3.39 -20.82
N ALA A 296 18.33 4.40 -19.99
CA ALA A 296 19.18 4.66 -18.84
C ALA A 296 18.79 3.87 -17.58
N TRP A 297 17.54 3.41 -17.47
CA TRP A 297 17.03 2.69 -16.30
C TRP A 297 17.88 1.46 -16.04
N THR A 298 18.28 1.30 -14.78
CA THR A 298 19.06 0.13 -14.34
C THR A 298 18.39 -0.55 -13.18
N LYS A 299 18.60 -1.87 -13.07
CA LYS A 299 18.14 -2.63 -11.91
C LYS A 299 18.83 -2.08 -10.65
N PRO A 300 18.09 -1.62 -9.62
CA PRO A 300 18.71 -0.97 -8.48
C PRO A 300 19.56 -1.95 -7.69
N LYS A 301 20.67 -1.48 -7.12
CA LYS A 301 21.54 -2.30 -6.25
C LYS A 301 20.84 -2.66 -4.92
N ASN A 302 19.97 -1.77 -4.44
CA ASN A 302 19.26 -1.89 -3.17
C ASN A 302 17.76 -2.11 -3.42
N GLU A 303 17.40 -3.18 -4.14
CA GLU A 303 15.99 -3.52 -4.36
C GLU A 303 15.27 -3.72 -3.04
N HIS A 304 14.12 -3.06 -2.87
CA HIS A 304 13.27 -3.40 -1.73
C HIS A 304 12.36 -4.57 -2.07
N TYR A 305 12.34 -5.53 -1.17
CA TYR A 305 11.40 -6.63 -1.13
C TYR A 305 11.18 -7.03 0.31
N VAL A 306 10.09 -7.76 0.53
CA VAL A 306 9.81 -8.44 1.79
C VAL A 306 10.27 -9.88 1.66
N PHE A 307 11.01 -10.37 2.65
CA PHE A 307 11.27 -11.79 2.79
C PHE A 307 10.25 -12.36 3.78
N PHE A 308 9.44 -13.32 3.33
CA PHE A 308 8.47 -14.01 4.18
C PHE A 308 9.01 -15.38 4.55
N ALA A 309 9.57 -15.46 5.76
CA ALA A 309 10.07 -16.67 6.37
C ALA A 309 8.87 -17.45 6.96
N THR A 310 8.58 -18.62 6.42
CA THR A 310 7.43 -19.44 6.80
C THR A 310 7.73 -20.92 6.55
N ASN A 311 7.02 -21.79 7.25
CA ASN A 311 7.06 -23.22 6.97
C ASN A 311 6.42 -23.54 5.60
N PHE A 312 6.99 -24.48 4.86
CA PHE A 312 6.55 -24.86 3.50
C PHE A 312 5.36 -25.84 3.47
N ASP A 313 4.94 -26.37 4.62
CA ASP A 313 3.89 -27.40 4.69
C ASP A 313 2.49 -26.96 4.19
N ASN A 314 2.21 -25.64 4.12
CA ASN A 314 0.91 -25.12 3.68
C ASN A 314 1.08 -24.10 2.53
N HIS A 315 1.26 -24.62 1.31
CA HIS A 315 1.47 -23.79 0.12
C HIS A 315 0.32 -22.82 -0.16
N GLU A 316 -0.95 -23.23 -0.01
CA GLU A 316 -2.08 -22.34 -0.29
C GLU A 316 -2.06 -21.11 0.64
N ARG A 317 -1.92 -21.34 1.95
CA ARG A 317 -1.84 -20.26 2.94
C ARG A 317 -0.64 -19.36 2.68
N ASN A 318 0.52 -19.94 2.37
CA ASN A 318 1.73 -19.18 2.08
C ASN A 318 1.57 -18.30 0.84
N GLN A 319 0.92 -18.79 -0.22
CA GLN A 319 0.63 -18.00 -1.42
C GLN A 319 -0.35 -16.85 -1.12
N ILE A 320 -1.39 -17.10 -0.31
CA ILE A 320 -2.33 -16.05 0.11
C ILE A 320 -1.61 -14.97 0.94
N ALA A 321 -0.80 -15.38 1.92
CA ALA A 321 0.02 -14.49 2.74
C ALA A 321 0.99 -13.67 1.89
N ARG A 322 1.70 -14.31 0.95
CA ARG A 322 2.60 -13.67 -0.01
C ARG A 322 1.86 -12.61 -0.83
N GLN A 323 0.74 -12.97 -1.44
CA GLN A 323 -0.07 -12.05 -2.24
C GLN A 323 -0.54 -10.85 -1.41
N LEU A 324 -1.02 -11.09 -0.19
CA LEU A 324 -1.44 -10.04 0.73
C LEU A 324 -0.28 -9.10 1.08
N ILE A 325 0.89 -9.63 1.43
CA ILE A 325 2.09 -8.83 1.68
C ILE A 325 2.39 -7.95 0.48
N GLN A 326 2.40 -8.50 -0.73
CA GLN A 326 2.66 -7.73 -1.96
C GLN A 326 1.59 -6.66 -2.20
N GLN A 327 0.30 -6.97 -1.99
CA GLN A 327 -0.80 -6.02 -2.19
C GLN A 327 -0.77 -4.86 -1.19
N ILE A 328 -0.40 -5.13 0.06
CA ILE A 328 -0.30 -4.13 1.12
C ILE A 328 0.95 -3.29 0.95
N THR A 329 2.10 -3.96 0.82
CA THR A 329 3.38 -3.28 0.78
C THR A 329 3.67 -2.65 -0.57
N LYS A 330 3.03 -3.16 -1.62
CA LYS A 330 3.42 -2.89 -3.00
C LYS A 330 4.93 -3.18 -3.18
N LEU A 331 5.42 -4.26 -2.60
CA LEU A 331 6.79 -4.74 -2.78
C LEU A 331 6.75 -6.19 -3.26
N PRO A 332 7.78 -6.67 -3.96
CA PRO A 332 7.98 -8.09 -4.14
C PRO A 332 8.00 -8.80 -2.78
N CYS A 333 7.43 -9.99 -2.71
CA CYS A 333 7.56 -10.87 -1.56
C CYS A 333 8.24 -12.17 -1.99
N VAL A 334 9.28 -12.55 -1.27
CA VAL A 334 10.11 -13.73 -1.53
C VAL A 334 9.92 -14.73 -0.40
N ILE A 335 9.69 -16.00 -0.76
CA ILE A 335 9.72 -17.14 0.17
C ILE A 335 10.92 -18.00 -0.26
N GLY A 336 11.63 -18.58 0.72
CA GLY A 336 12.82 -19.41 0.46
C GLY A 336 12.58 -20.58 -0.51
N GLU A 337 11.35 -21.07 -0.60
CA GLU A 337 10.92 -22.13 -1.54
C GLU A 337 11.06 -21.73 -3.02
N ASP A 338 10.93 -20.44 -3.35
CA ASP A 338 10.85 -19.95 -4.74
C ASP A 338 12.22 -19.72 -5.42
N ILE A 339 13.33 -20.16 -4.81
CA ILE A 339 14.69 -19.81 -5.25
C ILE A 339 15.26 -20.89 -6.17
N ASP A 340 15.36 -20.58 -7.47
CA ASP A 340 16.12 -21.38 -8.44
C ASP A 340 17.63 -21.17 -8.24
N TYR A 341 18.34 -22.21 -7.78
CA TYR A 341 19.71 -22.07 -7.32
C TYR A 341 20.78 -22.49 -8.33
N ARG A 342 20.46 -22.86 -9.59
CA ARG A 342 21.38 -23.08 -10.75
C ARG A 342 22.87 -23.42 -10.45
N GLY A 343 23.16 -24.29 -9.48
CA GLY A 343 24.53 -24.70 -9.09
C GLY A 343 25.21 -23.97 -7.91
N PHE A 344 24.56 -22.97 -7.29
CA PHE A 344 25.01 -22.30 -6.05
C PHE A 344 24.40 -22.95 -4.79
N SER A 345 24.98 -22.69 -3.61
CA SER A 345 24.38 -23.10 -2.33
C SER A 345 23.07 -22.35 -2.09
N ILE A 346 21.96 -23.09 -2.04
CA ILE A 346 20.63 -22.54 -1.72
C ILE A 346 20.62 -21.80 -0.38
N GLN A 347 21.38 -22.29 0.61
CA GLN A 347 21.50 -21.66 1.93
C GLN A 347 22.19 -20.30 1.84
N ALA A 348 23.25 -20.19 1.02
CA ALA A 348 23.92 -18.93 0.78
C ALA A 348 23.01 -17.93 0.06
N ALA A 349 22.20 -18.40 -0.90
CA ALA A 349 21.22 -17.56 -1.60
C ALA A 349 20.11 -17.04 -0.67
N ILE A 350 19.54 -17.91 0.18
CA ILE A 350 18.56 -17.51 1.20
C ILE A 350 19.19 -16.50 2.17
N ALA A 351 20.39 -16.78 2.67
CA ALA A 351 21.08 -15.86 3.57
C ALA A 351 21.34 -14.50 2.91
N ASP A 352 21.68 -14.47 1.63
CA ASP A 352 21.83 -13.23 0.88
C ASP A 352 20.53 -12.44 0.76
N LEU A 353 19.43 -13.11 0.43
CA LEU A 353 18.11 -12.49 0.34
C LEU A 353 17.63 -11.96 1.69
N VAL A 354 17.84 -12.70 2.78
CA VAL A 354 17.45 -12.22 4.10
C VAL A 354 18.27 -10.99 4.52
N ARG A 355 19.58 -10.98 4.24
CA ARG A 355 20.49 -9.86 4.60
C ARG A 355 20.16 -8.55 3.91
N HIS A 356 19.60 -8.61 2.70
CA HIS A 356 19.30 -7.43 1.89
C HIS A 356 17.80 -7.10 1.83
N ALA A 357 16.95 -7.88 2.50
CA ALA A 357 15.52 -7.60 2.57
C ALA A 357 15.26 -6.25 3.26
N SER A 358 14.23 -5.53 2.81
CA SER A 358 13.79 -4.30 3.47
C SER A 358 12.92 -4.57 4.70
N LEU A 359 12.32 -5.76 4.74
CA LEU A 359 11.54 -6.28 5.85
C LEU A 359 11.59 -7.80 5.80
N VAL A 360 11.79 -8.41 6.96
CA VAL A 360 11.55 -9.84 7.16
C VAL A 360 10.28 -10.00 7.98
N ILE A 361 9.31 -10.75 7.47
CA ILE A 361 8.17 -11.24 8.25
C ILE A 361 8.44 -12.73 8.50
N ALA A 362 8.55 -13.11 9.77
CA ALA A 362 8.87 -14.48 10.16
C ALA A 362 7.72 -15.12 10.94
N ASP A 363 7.13 -16.17 10.37
CA ASP A 363 6.23 -17.08 11.08
C ASP A 363 7.05 -18.12 11.85
N VAL A 364 7.37 -17.77 13.09
CA VAL A 364 8.20 -18.60 13.98
C VAL A 364 7.42 -19.72 14.66
N SER A 365 6.20 -20.04 14.20
CA SER A 365 5.34 -21.08 14.77
C SER A 365 6.04 -22.44 14.92
N GLN A 366 5.66 -23.18 15.96
CA GLN A 366 6.12 -24.54 16.23
C GLN A 366 7.66 -24.70 16.32
N ASP A 367 8.39 -23.60 16.55
CA ASP A 367 9.86 -23.59 16.55
C ASP A 367 10.46 -24.15 15.25
N ASN A 368 9.82 -23.88 14.10
CA ASN A 368 10.35 -24.28 12.79
C ASN A 368 11.79 -23.77 12.61
N VAL A 369 12.73 -24.72 12.49
CA VAL A 369 14.16 -24.42 12.48
C VAL A 369 14.56 -23.52 11.32
N ASN A 370 13.97 -23.70 10.13
CA ASN A 370 14.28 -22.89 8.95
C ASN A 370 13.88 -21.43 9.18
N THR A 371 12.63 -21.18 9.61
CA THR A 371 12.18 -19.82 9.91
C THR A 371 13.02 -19.17 11.02
N LEU A 372 13.44 -19.93 12.04
CA LEU A 372 14.29 -19.42 13.12
C LEU A 372 15.70 -19.04 12.63
N ILE A 373 16.28 -19.82 11.71
CA ILE A 373 17.57 -19.49 11.08
C ILE A 373 17.43 -18.22 10.25
N GLU A 374 16.39 -18.11 9.42
CA GLU A 374 16.13 -16.92 8.59
C GLU A 374 15.92 -15.67 9.46
N ALA A 375 15.10 -15.76 10.51
CA ALA A 375 14.96 -14.68 11.49
C ALA A 375 16.28 -14.33 12.20
N GLY A 376 17.13 -15.34 12.44
CA GLY A 376 18.45 -15.18 13.05
C GLY A 376 19.42 -14.42 12.14
N ILE A 377 19.41 -14.74 10.84
CA ILE A 377 20.19 -14.02 9.82
C ILE A 377 19.73 -12.57 9.75
N ALA A 378 18.41 -12.33 9.73
CA ALA A 378 17.84 -10.98 9.72
C ALA A 378 18.33 -10.16 10.92
N ARG A 379 18.30 -10.76 12.13
CA ARG A 379 18.81 -10.14 13.36
C ARG A 379 20.30 -9.82 13.25
N GLY A 380 21.11 -10.78 12.82
CA GLY A 380 22.57 -10.61 12.69
C GLY A 380 22.96 -9.54 11.66
N ALA A 381 22.15 -9.38 10.62
CA ALA A 381 22.33 -8.37 9.57
C ALA A 381 21.69 -7.01 9.91
N ASN A 382 21.09 -6.87 11.10
CA ASN A 382 20.33 -5.69 11.50
C ASN A 382 19.19 -5.30 10.53
N VAL A 383 18.57 -6.31 9.93
CA VAL A 383 17.37 -6.16 9.10
C VAL A 383 16.13 -6.11 10.00
N GLU A 384 15.19 -5.23 9.69
CA GLU A 384 13.91 -5.14 10.41
C GLU A 384 13.15 -6.46 10.27
N CYS A 385 12.99 -7.17 11.39
CA CYS A 385 12.38 -8.48 11.45
C CYS A 385 11.16 -8.45 12.36
N ARG A 386 10.00 -8.73 11.79
CA ARG A 386 8.69 -8.75 12.44
C ARG A 386 8.16 -10.17 12.51
N MET A 387 7.60 -10.53 13.66
CA MET A 387 7.32 -11.93 13.96
C MET A 387 5.85 -12.19 14.23
N VAL A 388 5.37 -13.32 13.70
CA VAL A 388 4.10 -13.93 14.08
C VAL A 388 4.33 -15.31 14.67
N ALA A 389 3.42 -15.75 15.53
CA ALA A 389 3.45 -17.10 16.07
C ALA A 389 2.03 -17.61 16.34
N HIS A 390 1.75 -18.83 15.89
CA HIS A 390 0.56 -19.56 16.25
C HIS A 390 0.60 -19.89 17.74
N ALA A 391 -0.42 -19.47 18.47
CA ALA A 391 -0.57 -19.78 19.89
C ALA A 391 -2.05 -19.89 20.24
N THR A 392 -2.46 -21.06 20.70
CA THR A 392 -3.81 -21.31 21.20
C THR A 392 -3.80 -21.41 22.73
N PRO A 393 -4.95 -21.32 23.41
CA PRO A 393 -5.02 -21.61 24.86
C PRO A 393 -4.47 -22.99 25.23
N GLU A 394 -4.61 -23.99 24.35
CA GLU A 394 -4.14 -25.37 24.54
C GLU A 394 -2.63 -25.50 24.26
N HIS A 395 -2.09 -24.68 23.36
CA HIS A 395 -0.66 -24.60 23.05
C HIS A 395 -0.15 -23.16 23.25
N PRO A 396 -0.14 -22.66 24.50
CA PRO A 396 0.24 -21.29 24.75
C PRO A 396 1.74 -21.15 24.53
N ARG A 397 2.15 -20.49 23.46
CA ARG A 397 3.54 -20.06 23.32
C ARG A 397 3.78 -18.89 24.28
N LYS A 398 4.31 -19.21 25.45
CA LYS A 398 4.43 -18.25 26.55
C LYS A 398 5.51 -17.19 26.29
N ARG A 399 6.54 -17.50 25.49
CA ARG A 399 7.68 -16.60 25.20
C ARG A 399 8.27 -16.90 23.82
N PRO A 400 8.77 -15.88 23.10
CA PRO A 400 9.58 -16.11 21.90
C PRO A 400 10.89 -16.84 22.24
N PRO A 401 11.57 -17.41 21.23
CA PRO A 401 12.90 -17.99 21.39
C PRO A 401 13.86 -17.00 22.08
N PHE A 402 14.84 -17.51 22.83
CA PHE A 402 15.73 -16.70 23.68
C PHE A 402 16.31 -15.48 22.94
N MET A 403 16.79 -15.69 21.71
CA MET A 403 17.40 -14.67 20.86
C MET A 403 16.42 -13.59 20.34
N PHE A 404 15.12 -13.71 20.59
CA PHE A 404 14.09 -12.77 20.14
C PHE A 404 13.20 -12.27 21.30
N ARG A 405 13.63 -12.43 22.56
CA ARG A 405 12.86 -11.95 23.73
C ARG A 405 12.73 -10.45 23.83
N ASP A 406 13.59 -9.71 23.14
CA ASP A 406 13.56 -8.26 22.95
C ASP A 406 12.66 -7.81 21.80
N LYS A 407 12.08 -8.74 21.04
CA LYS A 407 11.19 -8.45 19.90
C LYS A 407 9.73 -8.70 20.28
N GLN A 408 8.86 -7.85 19.75
CA GLN A 408 7.41 -8.07 19.82
C GLN A 408 7.01 -9.18 18.85
N VAL A 409 6.24 -10.15 19.34
CA VAL A 409 5.64 -11.21 18.52
C VAL A 409 4.13 -11.03 18.52
N GLU A 410 3.55 -11.02 17.32
CA GLU A 410 2.10 -11.00 17.14
C GLU A 410 1.55 -12.42 17.13
N TYR A 411 0.76 -12.76 18.14
CA TYR A 411 0.16 -14.08 18.23
C TYR A 411 -1.14 -14.17 17.43
N TYR A 412 -1.37 -15.34 16.83
CA TYR A 412 -2.58 -15.66 16.09
C TYR A 412 -3.10 -17.05 16.48
N LYS A 413 -4.42 -17.23 16.40
CA LYS A 413 -5.13 -18.48 16.74
C LYS A 413 -5.74 -19.21 15.56
N SER A 414 -5.89 -18.52 14.43
CA SER A 414 -6.47 -19.03 13.20
C SER A 414 -5.78 -18.41 11.99
N ASP A 415 -5.96 -19.00 10.82
CA ASP A 415 -5.41 -18.44 9.57
C ASP A 415 -6.04 -17.07 9.23
N ALA A 416 -7.29 -16.81 9.64
CA ALA A 416 -7.91 -15.49 9.54
C ALA A 416 -7.19 -14.45 10.39
N GLU A 417 -6.83 -14.80 11.63
CA GLU A 417 -6.01 -13.91 12.47
C GLU A 417 -4.61 -13.71 11.89
N LEU A 418 -3.99 -14.76 11.33
CA LEU A 418 -2.70 -14.65 10.65
C LEU A 418 -2.73 -13.59 9.55
N LEU A 419 -3.75 -13.58 8.68
CA LEU A 419 -3.86 -12.56 7.64
C LEU A 419 -3.96 -11.14 8.21
N GLY A 420 -4.72 -10.96 9.31
CA GLY A 420 -4.78 -9.68 10.01
C GLY A 420 -3.43 -9.28 10.62
N ARG A 421 -2.70 -10.22 11.26
CA ARG A 421 -1.37 -9.95 11.81
C ARG A 421 -0.37 -9.59 10.70
N ILE A 422 -0.40 -10.30 9.57
CA ILE A 422 0.41 -9.97 8.39
C ILE A 422 0.11 -8.53 7.95
N HIS A 423 -1.17 -8.16 7.84
CA HIS A 423 -1.53 -6.78 7.49
C HIS A 423 -0.90 -5.78 8.45
N ARG A 424 -1.09 -5.96 9.75
CA ARG A 424 -0.53 -5.09 10.79
C ARG A 424 0.99 -4.94 10.67
N LEU A 425 1.71 -6.02 10.41
CA LEU A 425 3.17 -6.02 10.34
C LEU A 425 3.69 -5.40 9.05
N ALA A 426 3.02 -5.65 7.92
CA ALA A 426 3.41 -5.22 6.59
C ALA A 426 3.02 -3.77 6.27
N TYR A 427 1.84 -3.31 6.72
CA TYR A 427 1.27 -2.02 6.37
C TYR A 427 2.20 -0.80 6.57
N PRO A 428 3.04 -0.73 7.63
CA PRO A 428 3.99 0.38 7.80
C PRO A 428 5.09 0.48 6.74
N PHE A 429 5.33 -0.58 5.95
CA PHE A 429 6.38 -0.66 4.92
C PHE A 429 5.84 -0.48 3.49
N ARG A 430 4.58 -0.09 3.36
CA ARG A 430 3.96 0.12 2.05
C ARG A 430 4.66 1.19 1.23
N ARG A 431 4.80 0.98 -0.07
CA ARG A 431 5.20 2.03 -1.01
C ARG A 431 3.98 2.74 -1.57
N ARG A 432 4.09 4.04 -1.77
CA ARG A 432 3.08 4.81 -2.50
C ARG A 432 3.29 4.60 -4.00
N ILE A 433 2.26 4.12 -4.67
CA ILE A 433 2.29 3.86 -6.12
C ILE A 433 1.36 4.85 -6.79
N LEU A 434 1.95 5.80 -7.52
CA LEU A 434 1.21 6.91 -8.11
C LEU A 434 0.34 6.48 -9.29
N ASN A 435 0.60 5.31 -9.88
CA ASN A 435 -0.20 4.74 -10.98
C ASN A 435 -1.69 4.61 -10.63
N TYR A 436 -2.03 4.47 -9.35
CA TYR A 436 -3.42 4.33 -8.89
C TYR A 436 -4.02 5.66 -8.41
N GLU A 437 -3.32 6.79 -8.60
CA GLU A 437 -3.76 8.10 -8.12
C GLU A 437 -3.92 9.13 -9.26
N ILE A 438 -3.47 8.80 -10.49
CA ILE A 438 -3.25 9.74 -11.61
C ILE A 438 -3.95 9.29 -12.87
#